data_AF-A0A1S2PV05-F1
#
_entry.id   AF-A0A1S2PV05-F1
#
_cell.length_a   1.000
_cell.length_b   1.000
_cell.length_c   1.000
_cell.angle_alpha   90.00
_cell.angle_beta   90.00
_cell.angle_gamma   90.00
#
_symmetry.space_group_name_H-M   'P 1'
#
loop_
_entity.id
_entity.type
_entity.pdbx_description
1 polymer ?
#
loop_
_entity_poly.entity_id
_entity_poly.type
_entity_poly.pdbx_seq_one_letter_code
_entity_poly.pdbx_strand_id
1 'polypeptide(L)'
;MWASPHPCLRRAHQQAVLAPAQLGDERTLPGLLTALDTGTDAWRAVHAAGCLRQAVSELVPRLIRRLADVDFSQEWPDSRASALASALASALADLGDPAAAPALADAVSAAARHKQWRTAASVLEALASFGTRAAPALDVVRPLADAEDVDLRTGATGALWELERHPESVVTQLERLLDSYRSIDAVQILGRIGPPAAAVLPRLRQVLNAQVEQNARNEQNDAAVLNAGNAGNAWTLVHVASALWEIALPRTRRPHPPCPFLRSHAHWPQG
;
A
#
# COMPACT_ATOMS: atom_id res chain seq x y z
N MET A 1 19.36 0.59 -26.54
CA MET A 1 19.31 -0.89 -26.35
C MET A 1 18.19 -1.36 -25.41
N TRP A 2 17.41 -0.48 -24.78
CA TRP A 2 16.18 -0.89 -24.06
C TRP A 2 15.02 -1.29 -24.98
N ALA A 3 14.78 -0.52 -26.04
CA ALA A 3 13.71 -0.75 -27.01
C ALA A 3 14.19 -1.53 -28.26
N SER A 4 15.11 -2.48 -28.08
CA SER A 4 15.62 -3.27 -29.21
C SER A 4 14.47 -4.04 -29.90
N PRO A 5 14.41 -4.08 -31.24
CA PRO A 5 13.39 -4.86 -31.95
C PRO A 5 13.56 -6.37 -31.71
N HIS A 6 14.77 -6.83 -31.38
CA HIS A 6 15.08 -8.24 -31.12
C HIS A 6 14.67 -8.65 -29.69
N PRO A 7 13.65 -9.52 -29.50
CA PRO A 7 13.07 -9.80 -28.18
C PRO A 7 14.06 -10.41 -27.17
N CYS A 8 14.92 -11.34 -27.61
CA CYS A 8 15.91 -11.99 -26.73
C CYS A 8 16.96 -10.99 -26.24
N LEU A 9 17.48 -10.16 -27.14
CA LEU A 9 18.47 -9.13 -26.81
C LEU A 9 17.85 -8.02 -25.94
N ARG A 10 16.61 -7.62 -26.24
CA ARG A 10 15.82 -6.70 -25.42
C ARG A 10 15.67 -7.24 -24.00
N ARG A 11 15.22 -8.48 -23.85
CA ARG A 11 14.99 -9.09 -22.54
C ARG A 11 16.29 -9.25 -21.74
N ALA A 12 17.37 -9.72 -22.37
CA ALA A 12 18.67 -9.86 -21.73
C ALA A 12 19.19 -8.50 -21.24
N HIS A 13 19.11 -7.47 -22.07
CA HIS A 13 19.52 -6.11 -21.71
C HIS A 13 18.65 -5.53 -20.58
N GLN A 14 17.33 -5.68 -20.64
CA GLN A 14 16.44 -5.24 -19.57
C GLN A 14 16.77 -5.91 -18.24
N GLN A 15 16.99 -7.23 -18.21
CA GLN A 15 17.37 -7.92 -16.97
C GLN A 15 18.72 -7.43 -16.42
N ALA A 16 19.70 -7.22 -17.30
CA ALA A 16 21.01 -6.71 -16.93
C ALA A 16 20.97 -5.27 -16.38
N VAL A 17 19.99 -4.45 -16.79
CA VAL A 17 19.77 -3.10 -16.26
C VAL A 17 18.96 -3.14 -14.95
N LEU A 18 17.95 -4.01 -14.85
CA LEU A 18 17.05 -4.05 -13.70
C LEU A 18 17.72 -4.58 -12.42
N ALA A 19 18.59 -5.58 -12.52
CA ALA A 19 19.27 -6.14 -11.35
C ALA A 19 20.12 -5.10 -10.58
N PRO A 20 21.00 -4.32 -11.23
CA PRO A 20 21.72 -3.24 -10.56
C PRO A 20 20.83 -2.04 -10.20
N ALA A 21 19.77 -1.77 -10.96
CA ALA A 21 18.85 -0.67 -10.64
C ALA A 21 18.11 -0.89 -9.32
N GLN A 22 17.72 -2.14 -9.03
CA GLN A 22 17.13 -2.53 -7.75
C GLN A 22 18.09 -2.36 -6.56
N LEU A 23 19.39 -2.30 -6.82
CA LEU A 23 20.42 -2.01 -5.82
C LEU A 23 20.74 -0.50 -5.72
N GLY A 24 20.04 0.35 -6.49
CA GLY A 24 20.25 1.79 -6.51
C GLY A 24 21.44 2.25 -7.36
N ASP A 25 21.90 1.45 -8.33
CA ASP A 25 22.99 1.86 -9.23
C ASP A 25 22.50 2.90 -10.26
N GLU A 26 22.96 4.15 -10.08
CA GLU A 26 22.65 5.28 -10.96
C GLU A 26 23.06 5.07 -12.42
N ARG A 27 24.04 4.19 -12.71
CA ARG A 27 24.47 3.91 -14.09
C ARG A 27 23.37 3.31 -14.95
N THR A 28 22.32 2.79 -14.32
CA THR A 28 21.14 2.21 -14.97
C THR A 28 20.13 3.26 -15.42
N LEU A 29 20.26 4.49 -14.92
CA LEU A 29 19.32 5.60 -15.17
C LEU A 29 19.05 5.84 -16.66
N PRO A 30 20.05 5.92 -17.57
CA PRO A 30 19.76 6.14 -18.99
C PRO A 30 18.89 5.04 -19.63
N GLY A 31 19.05 3.80 -19.16
CA GLY A 31 18.25 2.66 -19.60
C GLY A 31 16.80 2.79 -19.14
N LEU A 32 16.58 3.17 -17.88
CA LEU A 32 15.26 3.42 -17.30
C LEU A 32 14.57 4.63 -17.94
N LEU A 33 15.29 5.73 -18.17
CA LEU A 33 14.74 6.90 -18.87
C LEU A 33 14.30 6.53 -20.29
N THR A 34 15.11 5.76 -21.02
CA THR A 34 14.74 5.25 -22.35
C THR A 34 13.48 4.38 -22.28
N ALA A 35 13.34 3.55 -21.24
CA ALA A 35 12.16 2.74 -21.01
C ALA A 35 10.90 3.59 -20.82
N LEU A 36 11.00 4.60 -19.96
CA LEU A 36 9.92 5.51 -19.62
C LEU A 36 9.58 6.41 -20.81
N ASP A 37 10.54 6.84 -21.61
CA ASP A 37 10.29 7.70 -22.78
C ASP A 37 9.70 6.89 -23.96
N THR A 38 10.14 5.64 -24.18
CA THR A 38 9.66 4.81 -25.31
C THR A 38 8.41 3.98 -25.00
N GLY A 39 8.09 3.72 -23.72
CA GLY A 39 6.95 2.91 -23.31
C GLY A 39 7.16 1.40 -23.52
N THR A 40 8.31 0.99 -24.07
CA THR A 40 8.61 -0.41 -24.34
C THR A 40 8.94 -1.12 -23.04
N ASP A 41 8.08 -2.07 -22.63
CA ASP A 41 8.19 -2.78 -21.36
C ASP A 41 8.39 -1.86 -20.14
N ALA A 42 7.82 -0.65 -20.20
CA ALA A 42 8.00 0.39 -19.19
C ALA A 42 7.62 -0.08 -17.78
N TRP A 43 6.61 -0.95 -17.67
CA TRP A 43 6.20 -1.57 -16.40
C TRP A 43 7.36 -2.24 -15.64
N ARG A 44 8.36 -2.80 -16.35
CA ARG A 44 9.56 -3.38 -15.72
C ARG A 44 10.46 -2.30 -15.13
N ALA A 45 10.61 -1.19 -15.84
CA ALA A 45 11.44 -0.07 -15.42
C ALA A 45 10.83 0.70 -14.25
N VAL A 46 9.50 0.79 -14.18
CA VAL A 46 8.78 1.55 -13.15
C VAL A 46 9.12 1.07 -11.73
N HIS A 47 9.11 -0.24 -11.47
CA HIS A 47 9.51 -0.76 -10.15
C HIS A 47 10.98 -0.45 -9.81
N ALA A 48 11.88 -0.58 -10.78
CA ALA A 48 13.29 -0.26 -10.57
C ALA A 48 13.52 1.24 -10.36
N ALA A 49 12.70 2.10 -10.98
CA ALA A 49 12.80 3.55 -10.81
C ALA A 49 12.57 3.98 -9.36
N GLY A 50 11.66 3.31 -8.62
CA GLY A 50 11.43 3.60 -7.19
C GLY A 50 12.68 3.40 -6.31
N CYS A 51 13.62 2.56 -6.73
CA CYS A 51 14.87 2.30 -6.01
C CYS A 51 15.94 3.38 -6.23
N LEU A 52 15.84 4.19 -7.29
CA LEU A 52 16.82 5.23 -7.64
C LEU A 52 16.44 6.59 -7.04
N ARG A 53 16.46 6.67 -5.71
CA ARG A 53 16.15 7.91 -4.97
C ARG A 53 17.10 9.07 -5.27
N GLN A 54 18.31 8.81 -5.78
CA GLN A 54 19.25 9.86 -6.14
C GLN A 54 18.86 10.57 -7.46
N ALA A 55 18.05 9.92 -8.30
CA ALA A 55 17.64 10.42 -9.61
C ALA A 55 16.17 10.90 -9.66
N VAL A 56 15.61 11.27 -8.50
CA VAL A 56 14.22 11.73 -8.34
C VAL A 56 13.85 12.84 -9.34
N SER A 57 14.73 13.83 -9.52
CA SER A 57 14.48 14.99 -10.40
C SER A 57 14.27 14.62 -11.87
N GLU A 58 14.84 13.51 -12.33
CA GLU A 58 14.72 13.05 -13.72
C GLU A 58 13.59 12.02 -13.92
N LEU A 59 13.33 11.23 -12.87
CA LEU A 59 12.36 10.14 -12.88
C LEU A 59 10.93 10.63 -12.62
N VAL A 60 10.72 11.51 -11.63
CA VAL A 60 9.38 11.95 -11.21
C VAL A 60 8.60 12.62 -12.36
N PRO A 61 9.17 13.58 -13.13
CA PRO A 61 8.43 14.19 -14.24
C PRO A 61 8.02 13.19 -15.33
N ARG A 62 8.82 12.14 -15.56
CA ARG A 62 8.52 11.10 -16.57
C ARG A 62 7.48 10.11 -16.07
N LEU A 63 7.52 9.74 -14.81
CA LEU A 63 6.51 8.89 -14.17
C LEU A 63 5.16 9.61 -14.11
N ILE A 64 5.13 10.91 -13.78
CA ILE A 64 3.93 11.75 -13.82
C ILE A 64 3.34 11.78 -15.23
N ARG A 65 4.15 12.05 -16.26
CA ARG A 65 3.68 12.06 -17.65
C ARG A 65 3.07 10.72 -18.03
N ARG A 66 3.72 9.62 -17.68
CA ARG A 66 3.22 8.27 -17.96
C ARG A 66 1.93 7.94 -17.23
N LEU A 67 1.78 8.41 -16.00
CA LEU A 67 0.54 8.23 -15.25
C LEU A 67 -0.61 9.00 -15.92
N ALA A 68 -0.35 10.21 -16.42
CA ALA A 68 -1.33 10.99 -17.18
C ALA A 68 -1.72 10.34 -18.52
N ASP A 69 -0.81 9.60 -19.15
CA ASP A 69 -1.06 8.87 -20.39
C ASP A 69 -1.86 7.57 -20.18
N VAL A 70 -2.13 7.15 -18.93
CA VAL A 70 -2.89 5.91 -18.68
C VAL A 70 -4.34 6.09 -19.07
N ASP A 71 -4.81 5.24 -19.97
CA ASP A 71 -6.20 5.15 -20.35
C ASP A 71 -6.99 4.32 -19.31
N PHE A 72 -7.74 5.00 -18.45
CA PHE A 72 -8.65 4.39 -17.48
C PHE A 72 -10.01 4.00 -18.05
N SER A 73 -10.32 4.37 -19.31
CA SER A 73 -11.63 4.12 -19.93
C SER A 73 -11.84 2.67 -20.38
N GLN A 74 -10.76 1.88 -20.45
CA GLN A 74 -10.81 0.47 -20.79
C GLN A 74 -11.61 -0.30 -19.71
N GLU A 75 -12.63 -1.03 -20.14
CA GLU A 75 -13.65 -1.66 -19.28
C GLU A 75 -13.13 -2.74 -18.32
N TRP A 76 -11.89 -3.23 -18.49
CA TRP A 76 -11.40 -4.39 -17.76
C TRP A 76 -10.56 -3.97 -16.55
N PRO A 77 -11.00 -4.25 -15.30
CA PRO A 77 -10.34 -3.76 -14.09
C PRO A 77 -8.91 -4.28 -13.86
N ASP A 78 -8.60 -5.42 -14.47
CA ASP A 78 -7.29 -6.06 -14.41
C ASP A 78 -6.48 -5.84 -15.71
N SER A 79 -6.82 -4.78 -16.45
CA SER A 79 -6.07 -4.37 -17.64
C SER A 79 -4.63 -4.05 -17.30
N ARG A 80 -3.72 -4.29 -18.26
CA ARG A 80 -2.31 -3.87 -18.19
C ARG A 80 -2.15 -2.38 -17.83
N ALA A 81 -3.12 -1.54 -18.20
CA ALA A 81 -3.19 -0.13 -17.85
C ALA A 81 -3.40 0.12 -16.34
N SER A 82 -4.32 -0.61 -15.70
CA SER A 82 -4.58 -0.55 -14.25
C SER A 82 -3.35 -0.99 -13.45
N ALA A 83 -2.74 -2.13 -13.83
CA ALA A 83 -1.51 -2.60 -13.20
C ALA A 83 -0.34 -1.61 -13.37
N LEU A 84 -0.24 -0.97 -14.55
CA LEU A 84 0.75 0.06 -14.80
C LEU A 84 0.51 1.31 -13.93
N ALA A 85 -0.73 1.78 -13.79
CA ALA A 85 -1.07 2.90 -12.92
C ALA A 85 -0.70 2.63 -11.46
N SER A 86 -1.07 1.46 -10.92
CA SER A 86 -0.68 1.09 -9.55
C SER A 86 0.84 1.01 -9.38
N ALA A 87 1.57 0.46 -10.37
CA ALA A 87 3.02 0.42 -10.34
C ALA A 87 3.64 1.82 -10.39
N LEU A 88 3.12 2.72 -11.22
CA LEU A 88 3.56 4.11 -11.33
C LEU A 88 3.32 4.86 -10.02
N ALA A 89 2.14 4.67 -9.41
CA ALA A 89 1.81 5.27 -8.13
C ALA A 89 2.74 4.78 -7.00
N SER A 90 3.01 3.47 -6.94
CA SER A 90 3.98 2.90 -5.99
C SER A 90 5.38 3.48 -6.19
N ALA A 91 5.85 3.56 -7.43
CA ALA A 91 7.18 4.11 -7.71
C ALA A 91 7.29 5.59 -7.33
N LEU A 92 6.24 6.38 -7.55
CA LEU A 92 6.17 7.78 -7.11
C LEU A 92 6.19 7.89 -5.59
N ALA A 93 5.47 7.01 -4.88
CA ALA A 93 5.50 6.93 -3.43
C ALA A 93 6.90 6.58 -2.89
N ASP A 94 7.58 5.62 -3.51
CA ASP A 94 8.93 5.20 -3.13
C ASP A 94 9.97 6.32 -3.30
N LEU A 95 9.83 7.11 -4.37
CA LEU A 95 10.65 8.30 -4.62
C LEU A 95 10.35 9.44 -3.63
N GLY A 96 9.10 9.53 -3.17
CA GLY A 96 8.71 10.42 -2.07
C GLY A 96 8.67 11.91 -2.41
N ASP A 97 8.76 12.28 -3.68
CA ASP A 97 8.67 13.67 -4.14
C ASP A 97 7.21 14.18 -4.13
N PRO A 98 6.87 15.21 -3.33
CA PRO A 98 5.51 15.73 -3.25
C PRO A 98 5.01 16.35 -4.56
N ALA A 99 5.87 16.64 -5.54
CA ALA A 99 5.46 17.09 -6.87
C ALA A 99 4.53 16.08 -7.58
N ALA A 100 4.53 14.82 -7.15
CA ALA A 100 3.64 13.78 -7.67
C ALA A 100 2.19 13.88 -7.16
N ALA A 101 1.94 14.60 -6.06
CA ALA A 101 0.64 14.60 -5.40
C ALA A 101 -0.53 15.07 -6.30
N PRO A 102 -0.41 16.16 -7.10
CA PRO A 102 -1.48 16.55 -8.02
C PRO A 102 -1.78 15.50 -9.07
N ALA A 103 -0.74 14.89 -9.67
CA ALA A 103 -0.90 13.87 -10.69
C ALA A 103 -1.56 12.59 -10.14
N LEU A 104 -1.25 12.22 -8.89
CA LEU A 104 -1.91 11.11 -8.20
C LEU A 104 -3.38 11.45 -7.92
N ALA A 105 -3.71 12.67 -7.52
CA ALA A 105 -5.10 13.09 -7.31
C ALA A 105 -5.93 13.05 -8.61
N ASP A 106 -5.35 13.49 -9.72
CA ASP A 106 -5.98 13.39 -11.05
C ASP A 106 -6.21 11.93 -11.45
N ALA A 107 -5.22 11.07 -11.23
CA ALA A 107 -5.31 9.64 -11.52
C ALA A 107 -6.37 8.93 -10.66
N VAL A 108 -6.49 9.26 -9.37
CA VAL A 108 -7.56 8.74 -8.50
C VAL A 108 -8.93 9.16 -9.04
N SER A 109 -9.10 10.43 -9.41
CA SER A 109 -10.36 10.94 -9.95
C SER A 109 -10.75 10.24 -11.24
N ALA A 110 -9.79 10.04 -12.15
CA ALA A 110 -10.00 9.32 -13.40
C ALA A 110 -10.37 7.84 -13.16
N ALA A 111 -9.62 7.15 -12.30
CA ALA A 111 -9.88 5.76 -11.94
C ALA A 111 -11.25 5.59 -11.29
N ALA A 112 -11.61 6.45 -10.34
CA ALA A 112 -12.91 6.42 -9.67
C ALA A 112 -14.07 6.65 -10.64
N ARG A 113 -13.94 7.60 -11.58
CA ARG A 113 -14.96 7.86 -12.61
C ARG A 113 -15.23 6.64 -13.49
N HIS A 114 -14.19 5.86 -13.81
CA HIS A 114 -14.30 4.65 -14.62
C HIS A 114 -14.52 3.37 -13.79
N LYS A 115 -14.87 3.50 -12.51
CA LYS A 115 -15.13 2.37 -11.59
C LYS A 115 -13.94 1.42 -11.42
N GLN A 116 -12.72 1.94 -11.58
CA GLN A 116 -11.46 1.22 -11.40
C GLN A 116 -11.07 1.23 -9.92
N TRP A 117 -11.90 0.62 -9.06
CA TRP A 117 -11.82 0.78 -7.61
C TRP A 117 -10.49 0.31 -7.00
N ARG A 118 -9.97 -0.83 -7.45
CA ARG A 118 -8.67 -1.36 -6.99
C ARG A 118 -7.53 -0.42 -7.34
N THR A 119 -7.50 0.09 -8.57
CA THR A 119 -6.50 1.05 -9.01
C THR A 119 -6.60 2.34 -8.20
N ALA A 120 -7.81 2.87 -8.04
CA ALA A 120 -8.05 4.07 -7.25
C ALA A 120 -7.58 3.88 -5.79
N ALA A 121 -7.85 2.74 -5.17
CA ALA A 121 -7.38 2.41 -3.83
C ALA A 121 -5.83 2.35 -3.77
N SER A 122 -5.15 1.73 -4.73
CA SER A 122 -3.67 1.72 -4.79
C SER A 122 -3.09 3.12 -4.96
N VAL A 123 -3.70 3.98 -5.78
CA VAL A 123 -3.23 5.35 -5.99
C VAL A 123 -3.50 6.20 -4.73
N LEU A 124 -4.60 5.96 -4.01
CA LEU A 124 -4.88 6.58 -2.71
C LEU A 124 -3.86 6.18 -1.65
N GLU A 125 -3.41 4.91 -1.62
CA GLU A 125 -2.34 4.47 -0.73
C GLU A 125 -1.01 5.18 -1.04
N ALA A 126 -0.68 5.31 -2.32
CA ALA A 126 0.48 6.10 -2.73
C ALA A 126 0.37 7.56 -2.28
N LEU A 127 -0.80 8.19 -2.45
CA LEU A 127 -1.06 9.55 -1.98
C LEU A 127 -0.91 9.66 -0.44
N ALA A 128 -1.41 8.68 0.30
CA ALA A 128 -1.31 8.63 1.76
C ALA A 128 0.15 8.58 2.24
N SER A 129 1.05 7.94 1.49
CA SER A 129 2.48 7.86 1.83
C SER A 129 3.18 9.23 1.90
N PHE A 130 2.66 10.24 1.21
CA PHE A 130 3.19 11.60 1.28
C PHE A 130 2.79 12.33 2.57
N GLY A 131 1.76 11.84 3.27
CA GLY A 131 1.18 12.45 4.46
C GLY A 131 0.66 13.86 4.20
N THR A 132 0.89 14.78 5.14
CA THR A 132 0.43 16.18 5.06
C THR A 132 0.99 16.96 3.88
N ARG A 133 2.07 16.49 3.23
CA ARG A 133 2.61 17.12 2.01
C ARG A 133 1.67 16.98 0.81
N ALA A 134 0.74 16.02 0.84
CA ALA A 134 -0.31 15.86 -0.16
C ALA A 134 -1.65 16.50 0.27
N ALA A 135 -1.67 17.37 1.28
CA ALA A 135 -2.88 18.08 1.72
C ALA A 135 -3.66 18.82 0.60
N PRO A 136 -3.05 19.35 -0.47
CA PRO A 136 -3.81 19.92 -1.60
C PRO A 136 -4.76 18.93 -2.30
N ALA A 137 -4.56 17.62 -2.14
CA ALA A 137 -5.42 16.59 -2.72
C ALA A 137 -6.68 16.30 -1.87
N LEU A 138 -6.85 16.93 -0.71
CA LEU A 138 -7.98 16.66 0.20
C LEU A 138 -9.34 16.86 -0.44
N ASP A 139 -9.50 17.86 -1.29
CA ASP A 139 -10.77 18.16 -1.96
C ASP A 139 -11.17 17.04 -2.94
N VAL A 140 -10.19 16.30 -3.47
CA VAL A 140 -10.41 15.12 -4.31
C VAL A 140 -10.71 13.88 -3.46
N VAL A 141 -10.01 13.69 -2.34
CA VAL A 141 -10.11 12.47 -1.53
C VAL A 141 -11.39 12.44 -0.68
N ARG A 142 -11.82 13.59 -0.12
CA ARG A 142 -13.01 13.68 0.75
C ARG A 142 -14.27 13.04 0.17
N PRO A 143 -14.72 13.37 -1.07
CA PRO A 143 -15.93 12.76 -1.62
C PRO A 143 -15.81 11.25 -1.84
N LEU A 144 -14.59 10.71 -1.97
CA LEU A 144 -14.35 9.28 -2.17
C LEU A 144 -14.52 8.47 -0.88
N ALA A 145 -14.44 9.10 0.29
CA ALA A 145 -14.71 8.47 1.58
C ALA A 145 -16.20 8.19 1.81
N ASP A 146 -17.09 8.67 0.93
CA ASP A 146 -18.51 8.34 0.91
C ASP A 146 -18.89 7.55 -0.35
N ALA A 147 -17.91 6.98 -1.06
CA ALA A 147 -18.16 6.14 -2.22
C ALA A 147 -18.97 4.87 -1.87
N GLU A 148 -19.70 4.38 -2.87
CA GLU A 148 -20.47 3.13 -2.78
C GLU A 148 -19.56 1.91 -2.58
N ASP A 149 -18.41 1.90 -3.28
CA ASP A 149 -17.45 0.82 -3.20
C ASP A 149 -16.63 0.84 -1.90
N VAL A 150 -16.55 -0.33 -1.25
CA VAL A 150 -15.91 -0.49 0.06
C VAL A 150 -14.39 -0.32 0.00
N ASP A 151 -13.74 -0.78 -1.08
CA ASP A 151 -12.28 -0.71 -1.23
C ASP A 151 -11.86 0.75 -1.45
N LEU A 152 -12.57 1.45 -2.35
CA LEU A 152 -12.37 2.87 -2.60
C LEU A 152 -12.60 3.70 -1.33
N ARG A 153 -13.71 3.43 -0.62
CA ARG A 153 -14.06 4.14 0.62
C ARG A 153 -13.00 3.96 1.70
N THR A 154 -12.52 2.73 1.90
CA THR A 154 -11.50 2.41 2.91
C THR A 154 -10.16 3.06 2.57
N GLY A 155 -9.72 2.97 1.31
CA GLY A 155 -8.51 3.65 0.83
C GLY A 155 -8.58 5.17 0.99
N ALA A 156 -9.73 5.77 0.65
CA ALA A 156 -9.95 7.21 0.80
C ALA A 156 -9.91 7.64 2.28
N THR A 157 -10.54 6.87 3.16
CA THR A 157 -10.56 7.14 4.60
C THR A 157 -9.14 7.04 5.20
N GLY A 158 -8.36 6.05 4.78
CA GLY A 158 -6.95 5.92 5.15
C GLY A 158 -6.09 7.09 4.65
N ALA A 159 -6.32 7.55 3.42
CA ALA A 159 -5.64 8.72 2.87
C ALA A 159 -6.03 10.01 3.61
N LEU A 160 -7.31 10.23 3.95
CA LEU A 160 -7.74 11.37 4.76
C LEU A 160 -7.03 11.41 6.11
N TRP A 161 -6.90 10.26 6.78
CA TRP A 161 -6.14 10.18 8.01
C TRP A 161 -4.68 10.65 7.82
N GLU A 162 -3.98 10.16 6.81
CA GLU A 162 -2.57 10.53 6.61
C GLU A 162 -2.36 11.98 6.15
N LEU A 163 -3.29 12.53 5.37
CA LEU A 163 -3.22 13.90 4.86
C LEU A 163 -3.67 14.94 5.90
N GLU A 164 -4.74 14.67 6.65
CA GLU A 164 -5.29 15.62 7.64
C GLU A 164 -4.69 15.41 9.02
N ARG A 165 -4.41 14.17 9.44
CA ARG A 165 -4.02 13.79 10.82
C ARG A 165 -5.02 14.25 11.89
N HIS A 166 -6.30 14.40 11.52
CA HIS A 166 -7.42 14.73 12.41
C HIS A 166 -8.25 13.47 12.70
N PRO A 167 -8.21 12.92 13.92
CA PRO A 167 -8.81 11.62 14.20
C PRO A 167 -10.35 11.66 14.27
N GLU A 168 -10.96 12.79 14.64
CA GLU A 168 -12.39 12.85 14.97
C GLU A 168 -13.32 12.47 13.80
N SER A 169 -13.04 12.96 12.58
CA SER A 169 -13.83 12.66 11.39
C SER A 169 -13.61 11.23 10.88
N VAL A 170 -12.36 10.76 10.94
CA VAL A 170 -11.92 9.49 10.35
C VAL A 170 -12.32 8.29 11.22
N VAL A 171 -12.27 8.43 12.55
CA VAL A 171 -12.60 7.33 13.47
C VAL A 171 -14.06 6.87 13.31
N THR A 172 -15.01 7.80 13.17
CA THR A 172 -16.43 7.45 12.95
C THR A 172 -16.67 6.80 11.57
N GLN A 173 -15.92 7.21 10.53
CA GLN A 173 -15.98 6.56 9.22
C GLN A 173 -15.43 5.13 9.27
N LEU A 174 -14.30 4.93 9.94
CA LEU A 174 -13.67 3.62 10.11
C LEU A 174 -14.54 2.67 10.94
N GLU A 175 -15.22 3.16 11.97
CA GLU A 175 -16.14 2.35 12.77
C GLU A 175 -17.27 1.75 11.91
N ARG A 176 -17.84 2.54 10.98
CA ARG A 176 -18.86 2.04 10.03
C ARG A 176 -18.31 0.98 9.06
N LEU A 177 -17.01 1.02 8.76
CA LEU A 177 -16.35 0.06 7.86
C LEU A 177 -16.08 -1.30 8.53
N LEU A 178 -16.06 -1.35 9.87
CA LEU A 178 -15.84 -2.59 10.62
C LEU A 178 -16.97 -3.62 10.46
N ASP A 179 -18.14 -3.20 9.98
CA ASP A 179 -19.30 -4.05 9.71
C ASP A 179 -19.16 -4.83 8.40
N SER A 180 -18.15 -4.51 7.58
CA SER A 180 -17.88 -5.17 6.31
C SER A 180 -16.91 -6.36 6.46
N TYR A 181 -17.02 -7.34 5.55
CA TYR A 181 -16.13 -8.49 5.47
C TYR A 181 -14.65 -8.13 5.20
N ARG A 182 -14.35 -6.87 4.84
CA ARG A 182 -13.01 -6.31 4.61
C ARG A 182 -12.51 -5.45 5.77
N SER A 183 -12.81 -5.89 6.99
CA SER A 183 -12.50 -5.19 8.25
C SER A 183 -10.99 -4.93 8.50
N ILE A 184 -10.07 -5.68 7.87
CA ILE A 184 -8.63 -5.66 8.19
C ILE A 184 -8.00 -4.27 7.96
N ASP A 185 -8.25 -3.64 6.82
CA ASP A 185 -7.61 -2.36 6.48
C ASP A 185 -8.12 -1.24 7.39
N ALA A 186 -9.43 -1.24 7.68
CA ALA A 186 -10.03 -0.32 8.65
C ALA A 186 -9.43 -0.49 10.05
N VAL A 187 -9.26 -1.74 10.50
CA VAL A 187 -8.60 -2.10 11.77
C VAL A 187 -7.14 -1.61 11.79
N GLN A 188 -6.40 -1.79 10.70
CA GLN A 188 -5.01 -1.30 10.60
C GLN A 188 -4.93 0.22 10.70
N ILE A 189 -5.82 0.95 10.00
CA ILE A 189 -5.87 2.42 10.07
C ILE A 189 -6.20 2.86 11.51
N LEU A 190 -7.17 2.24 12.17
CA LEU A 190 -7.50 2.51 13.58
C LEU A 190 -6.30 2.27 14.51
N GLY A 191 -5.54 1.20 14.27
CA GLY A 191 -4.28 0.93 14.98
C GLY A 191 -3.22 2.03 14.77
N ARG A 192 -3.08 2.54 13.53
CA ARG A 192 -2.15 3.64 13.21
C ARG A 192 -2.55 4.97 13.85
N ILE A 193 -3.86 5.23 14.00
CA ILE A 193 -4.38 6.39 14.74
C ILE A 193 -3.96 6.32 16.21
N GLY A 194 -4.06 5.14 16.82
CA GLY A 194 -3.63 4.89 18.19
C GLY A 194 -4.65 5.40 19.23
N PRO A 195 -4.22 6.01 20.35
CA PRO A 195 -5.10 6.36 21.47
C PRO A 195 -6.37 7.18 21.13
N PRO A 196 -6.37 8.10 20.13
CA PRO A 196 -7.60 8.80 19.73
C PRO A 196 -8.70 7.87 19.19
N ALA A 197 -8.37 6.66 18.74
CA ALA A 197 -9.35 5.66 18.28
C ALA A 197 -9.93 4.81 19.44
N ALA A 198 -9.66 5.16 20.71
CA ALA A 198 -10.10 4.39 21.87
C ALA A 198 -11.63 4.20 21.94
N ALA A 199 -12.41 5.13 21.37
CA ALA A 199 -13.86 5.02 21.31
C ALA A 199 -14.34 3.75 20.57
N VAL A 200 -13.55 3.23 19.63
CA VAL A 200 -13.91 2.07 18.79
C VAL A 200 -13.48 0.73 19.43
N LEU A 201 -12.76 0.75 20.55
CA LEU A 201 -12.31 -0.46 21.25
C LEU A 201 -13.43 -1.47 21.56
N PRO A 202 -14.63 -1.07 22.03
CA PRO A 202 -15.72 -2.01 22.26
C PRO A 202 -16.15 -2.72 20.98
N ARG A 203 -16.22 -2.01 19.85
CA ARG A 203 -16.60 -2.57 18.55
C ARG A 203 -15.51 -3.52 18.03
N LEU A 204 -14.24 -3.15 18.13
CA LEU A 204 -13.12 -4.03 17.75
C LEU A 204 -13.12 -5.36 18.54
N ARG A 205 -13.46 -5.32 19.83
CA ARG A 205 -13.61 -6.54 20.65
C ARG A 205 -14.77 -7.42 20.17
N GLN A 206 -15.88 -6.82 19.75
CA GLN A 206 -17.01 -7.58 19.20
C GLN A 206 -16.63 -8.27 17.89
N VAL A 207 -15.92 -7.57 16.99
CA VAL A 207 -15.42 -8.15 15.73
C VAL A 207 -14.45 -9.30 16.02
N LEU A 208 -13.54 -9.14 16.97
CA LEU A 208 -12.62 -10.20 17.39
C LEU A 208 -13.36 -11.45 17.87
N ASN A 209 -14.32 -11.27 18.78
CA ASN A 209 -15.08 -12.39 19.34
C ASN A 209 -15.91 -13.12 18.28
N ALA A 210 -16.57 -12.37 17.39
CA ALA A 210 -17.32 -12.95 16.28
C ALA A 210 -16.42 -13.78 15.35
N GLN A 211 -15.20 -13.32 15.08
CA GLN A 211 -14.24 -14.05 14.26
C GLN A 211 -13.73 -15.33 14.96
N VAL A 212 -13.47 -15.27 16.27
CA VAL A 212 -13.07 -16.44 17.07
C VAL A 212 -14.19 -17.49 17.08
N GLU A 213 -15.44 -17.09 17.29
CA GLU A 213 -16.59 -17.99 17.24
C GLU A 213 -16.76 -18.62 15.86
N GLN A 214 -16.59 -17.83 14.79
CA GLN A 214 -16.67 -18.35 13.43
C GLN A 214 -15.56 -19.37 13.13
N ASN A 215 -14.34 -19.13 13.61
CA ASN A 215 -13.24 -20.09 13.48
C ASN A 215 -13.54 -21.39 14.23
N ALA A 216 -14.04 -21.31 15.47
CA ALA A 216 -14.43 -22.48 16.25
C ALA A 216 -15.55 -23.30 15.58
N ARG A 217 -16.53 -22.64 14.95
CA ARG A 217 -17.57 -23.32 14.15
C ARG A 217 -16.99 -24.01 12.91
N ASN A 218 -16.05 -23.38 12.23
CA ASN A 218 -15.39 -23.97 11.06
C ASN A 218 -14.58 -25.21 11.45
N GLU A 219 -13.90 -25.18 12.61
CA GLU A 219 -13.16 -26.31 13.17
C GLU A 219 -14.08 -27.47 13.58
N GLN A 220 -15.25 -27.19 14.17
CA GLN A 220 -16.23 -28.20 14.57
C GLN A 220 -16.93 -28.89 13.39
N ASN A 221 -16.99 -28.25 12.22
CA ASN A 221 -17.69 -28.76 11.05
C ASN A 221 -16.83 -29.68 10.15
N ASP A 222 -15.61 -30.06 10.56
CA ASP A 222 -14.68 -30.93 9.80
C ASP A 222 -14.45 -30.52 8.32
N ALA A 223 -14.78 -29.27 7.97
CA ALA A 223 -14.61 -28.72 6.63
C ALA A 223 -13.21 -28.12 6.49
N ALA A 224 -12.25 -29.03 6.32
CA ALA A 224 -10.97 -28.84 5.65
C ALA A 224 -9.98 -27.83 6.29
N VAL A 225 -9.06 -28.42 7.05
CA VAL A 225 -7.70 -27.97 7.36
C VAL A 225 -6.85 -27.55 6.12
N LEU A 226 -7.37 -27.55 4.89
CA LEU A 226 -6.59 -27.18 3.69
C LEU A 226 -7.40 -26.43 2.62
N ASN A 227 -8.13 -25.37 2.98
CA ASN A 227 -8.46 -24.33 2.01
C ASN A 227 -7.59 -23.09 2.28
N ALA A 228 -6.47 -23.02 1.54
CA ALA A 228 -5.55 -21.89 1.51
C ALA A 228 -6.21 -20.52 1.19
N GLY A 229 -7.49 -20.51 0.79
CA GLY A 229 -8.31 -19.30 0.64
C GLY A 229 -8.81 -18.69 1.96
N ASN A 230 -8.80 -19.43 3.08
CA ASN A 230 -9.29 -18.95 4.38
C ASN A 230 -8.16 -18.47 5.33
N ALA A 231 -6.91 -18.45 4.85
CA ALA A 231 -5.76 -17.92 5.57
C ALA A 231 -5.89 -16.41 5.92
N GLY A 232 -6.85 -15.71 5.31
CA GLY A 232 -7.20 -14.33 5.67
C GLY A 232 -7.73 -14.18 7.10
N ASN A 233 -8.39 -15.20 7.66
CA ASN A 233 -9.09 -15.08 8.95
C ASN A 233 -8.15 -15.13 10.17
N ALA A 234 -7.06 -15.90 10.08
CA ALA A 234 -6.03 -15.92 11.12
C ALA A 234 -5.30 -14.57 11.18
N TRP A 235 -5.11 -13.93 10.02
CA TRP A 235 -4.48 -12.62 9.92
C TRP A 235 -5.37 -11.52 10.54
N THR A 236 -6.69 -11.57 10.38
CA THR A 236 -7.62 -10.63 11.03
C THR A 236 -7.45 -10.59 12.55
N LEU A 237 -7.30 -11.74 13.21
CA LEU A 237 -7.10 -11.81 14.68
C LEU A 237 -5.81 -11.11 15.10
N VAL A 238 -4.71 -11.31 14.37
CA VAL A 238 -3.41 -10.66 14.64
C VAL A 238 -3.53 -9.15 14.48
N HIS A 239 -4.24 -8.68 13.45
CA HIS A 239 -4.41 -7.25 13.17
C HIS A 239 -5.28 -6.57 14.20
N VAL A 240 -6.40 -7.19 14.58
CA VAL A 240 -7.27 -6.65 15.63
C VAL A 240 -6.54 -6.63 16.98
N ALA A 241 -5.81 -7.70 17.32
CA ALA A 241 -5.00 -7.72 18.55
C ALA A 241 -3.89 -6.65 18.54
N SER A 242 -3.21 -6.46 17.40
CA SER A 242 -2.19 -5.42 17.23
C SER A 242 -2.80 -4.02 17.32
N ALA A 243 -3.95 -3.77 16.70
CA ALA A 243 -4.66 -2.50 16.78
C ALA A 243 -5.14 -2.22 18.22
N LEU A 244 -5.71 -3.21 18.91
CA LEU A 244 -6.08 -3.10 20.33
C LEU A 244 -4.87 -2.72 21.19
N TRP A 245 -3.69 -3.31 20.91
CA TRP A 245 -2.46 -3.00 21.61
C TRP A 245 -1.97 -1.56 21.34
N GLU A 246 -1.95 -1.13 20.08
CA GLU A 246 -1.51 0.22 19.68
C GLU A 246 -2.46 1.33 20.17
N ILE A 247 -3.77 1.04 20.26
CA ILE A 247 -4.76 1.98 20.78
C ILE A 247 -4.70 2.07 22.31
N ALA A 248 -4.48 0.95 23.01
CA ALA A 248 -4.53 0.89 24.48
C ALA A 248 -3.26 1.41 25.19
N LEU A 249 -2.10 1.46 24.52
CA LEU A 249 -0.82 1.85 25.13
C LEU A 249 -0.18 3.05 24.39
N PRO A 250 -0.16 4.27 24.97
CA PRO A 250 0.51 5.40 24.35
C PRO A 250 2.02 5.13 24.17
N ARG A 251 2.59 5.58 23.04
CA ARG A 251 4.03 5.38 22.68
C ARG A 251 5.02 5.79 23.78
N THR A 252 4.62 6.66 24.71
CA THR A 252 5.41 7.14 25.85
C THR A 252 5.51 6.16 27.02
N ARG A 253 4.77 5.05 27.01
CA ARG A 253 4.80 3.99 28.04
C ARG A 253 5.19 2.62 27.49
N ARG A 254 5.97 2.56 26.40
CA ARG A 254 6.58 1.29 25.97
C ARG A 254 7.78 0.99 26.88
N PRO A 255 7.85 -0.16 27.57
CA PRO A 255 9.13 -0.63 28.09
C PRO A 255 10.07 -0.88 26.91
N HIS A 256 11.33 -0.41 27.00
CA HIS A 256 12.38 -0.80 26.06
C HIS A 256 12.37 -2.33 25.90
N PRO A 257 12.50 -2.88 24.68
CA PRO A 257 12.66 -4.31 24.54
C PRO A 257 13.89 -4.74 25.35
N PRO A 258 13.81 -5.78 26.21
CA PRO A 258 15.02 -6.33 26.80
C PRO A 258 15.89 -6.83 25.65
N CYS A 259 17.09 -6.29 25.53
CA CYS A 259 18.12 -6.77 24.62
C CYS A 259 18.23 -8.30 24.73
N PRO A 260 17.99 -9.08 23.66
CA PRO A 260 18.21 -10.50 23.74
C PRO A 260 19.72 -10.78 23.77
N PHE A 261 20.13 -11.46 24.84
CA PHE A 261 21.42 -12.13 25.01
C PHE A 261 21.90 -12.81 23.72
N LEU A 262 23.06 -12.37 23.20
CA LEU A 262 23.94 -13.16 22.35
C LEU A 262 25.39 -12.87 22.71
N ARG A 263 25.88 -13.51 23.78
CA ARG A 263 27.27 -13.99 23.88
C ARG A 263 27.26 -15.34 24.57
N SER A 264 27.03 -16.38 23.77
CA SER A 264 27.39 -17.74 24.11
C SER A 264 28.89 -17.91 23.84
N HIS A 265 29.69 -17.91 24.90
CA HIS A 265 31.02 -18.54 24.90
C HIS A 265 30.92 -19.76 25.81
N ALA A 266 30.57 -20.90 25.21
CA ALA A 266 30.65 -22.20 25.86
C ALA A 266 32.08 -22.75 25.67
N HIS A 267 32.88 -22.63 26.73
CA HIS A 267 34.05 -23.45 26.96
C HIS A 267 33.62 -24.91 27.19
N TRP A 268 34.18 -25.85 26.43
CA TRP A 268 34.12 -27.29 26.74
C TRP A 268 35.18 -27.64 27.80
N PRO A 269 34.85 -28.38 28.87
CA PRO A 269 35.85 -29.09 29.65
C PRO A 269 36.06 -30.51 29.11
N GLN A 270 37.33 -30.86 28.93
CA GLN A 270 37.80 -32.22 28.72
C GLN A 270 37.76 -32.99 30.04
N GLY A 271 37.28 -34.23 29.99
CA GLY A 271 37.32 -35.22 31.05
C GLY A 271 36.93 -36.58 30.47
#